data_AF-A0A7C2X894-F1
#
_entry.id   AF-A0A7C2X894-F1
#
_cell.length_a   1.000
_cell.length_b   1.000
_cell.length_c   1.000
_cell.angle_alpha   90.00
_cell.angle_beta   90.00
_cell.angle_gamma   90.00
#
_symmetry.space_group_name_H-M   'P 1'
#
loop_
_entity.id
_entity.type
_entity.pdbx_description
1 polymer ?
#
loop_
_entity_poly.entity_id
_entity_poly.type
_entity_poly.pdbx_seq_one_letter_code
_entity_poly.pdbx_strand_id
1 'polypeptide(L)'
;MGIRRAAVLLGFAAAASVSFRAAGEETRAHRPAAASLEDASWARPGADIVSLLTTSPGECVKAPEGADEAYAFEVGRAAFRTPFLFGGTAARAGLSCNSCHRDGRDNPDFFLEGLSGAPGTADVTSSMFSKVREDGVFNPVAIPTLVDAVRKSSFGTVSPHGAIEAFVASAVDEEFGGAPPRAVVSAIAAYVGRLNSAHCPASPEKRTLGRAMLDVRHALLAAETALQKGEAETADFLLVAARDGLGRVHARMPGEKLREERAALTRLSAAIGAFRKDAETADAAALIDEFEAAFRVVHRARRKTLYEPSVLERRLEGGR
;
A
#
# COMPACT_ATOMS: atom_id res chain seq x y z
N MET A 1 38.30 -70.46 24.05
CA MET A 1 39.14 -70.19 25.25
C MET A 1 39.73 -68.80 25.09
N GLY A 2 39.62 -67.83 25.99
CA GLY A 2 38.98 -67.81 27.30
C GLY A 2 38.50 -66.39 27.62
N ILE A 3 37.44 -66.38 28.40
CA ILE A 3 36.84 -65.22 29.04
C ILE A 3 37.74 -64.80 30.20
N ARG A 4 38.04 -63.51 30.37
CA ARG A 4 38.34 -62.95 31.69
C ARG A 4 37.63 -61.61 31.89
N ARG A 5 36.71 -61.66 32.85
CA ARG A 5 35.97 -60.55 33.46
C ARG A 5 36.91 -59.74 34.36
N ALA A 6 36.66 -58.45 34.46
CA ALA A 6 36.93 -57.66 35.66
C ALA A 6 35.72 -56.75 35.91
N ALA A 7 35.02 -57.01 37.01
CA ALA A 7 34.14 -56.05 37.69
C ALA A 7 35.05 -55.09 38.50
N VAL A 8 34.67 -53.92 39.02
CA VAL A 8 33.56 -53.43 39.87
C VAL A 8 33.81 -51.90 39.90
N LEU A 9 32.86 -50.98 39.82
CA LEU A 9 32.28 -50.28 40.98
C LEU A 9 31.21 -49.27 40.52
N LEU A 10 30.00 -49.46 41.08
CA LEU A 10 28.95 -48.47 41.16
C LEU A 10 29.42 -47.31 42.04
N GLY A 11 29.29 -46.09 41.53
CA GLY A 11 29.29 -44.86 42.31
C GLY A 11 27.98 -44.11 42.07
N PHE A 12 27.12 -44.06 43.09
CA PHE A 12 25.94 -43.21 43.15
C PHE A 12 26.36 -41.74 43.11
N ALA A 13 25.78 -40.95 42.21
CA ALA A 13 25.76 -39.49 42.33
C ALA A 13 24.31 -39.02 42.21
N ALA A 14 23.86 -38.37 43.28
CA ALA A 14 22.50 -37.93 43.50
C ALA A 14 22.13 -36.70 42.65
N ALA A 15 20.82 -36.58 42.46
CA ALA A 15 20.06 -35.55 41.77
C ALA A 15 20.54 -34.09 41.96
N ALA A 16 20.57 -33.37 40.84
CA ALA A 16 20.21 -31.95 40.77
C ALA A 16 19.49 -31.70 39.44
N SER A 17 18.20 -32.06 39.39
CA SER A 17 17.31 -31.69 38.29
C SER A 17 17.02 -30.19 38.38
N VAL A 18 17.77 -29.40 37.61
CA VAL A 18 17.48 -27.99 37.36
C VAL A 18 16.25 -27.94 36.45
N SER A 19 15.09 -27.68 37.06
CA SER A 19 13.86 -27.38 36.33
C SER A 19 14.01 -26.01 35.65
N PHE A 20 14.29 -26.01 34.35
CA PHE A 20 14.15 -24.82 33.51
C PHE A 20 12.65 -24.49 33.38
N ARG A 21 12.14 -23.65 34.28
CA ARG A 21 10.93 -22.86 34.01
C ARG A 21 11.32 -21.75 33.04
N ALA A 22 11.12 -21.97 31.74
CA ALA A 22 11.03 -20.87 30.80
C ALA A 22 9.68 -20.18 31.01
N ALA A 23 9.63 -19.26 31.97
CA ALA A 23 8.67 -18.18 31.98
C ALA A 23 9.13 -17.17 30.91
N GLY A 24 8.28 -16.95 29.92
CA GLY A 24 8.58 -16.09 28.78
C GLY A 24 7.40 -16.04 27.84
N GLU A 25 6.19 -15.78 28.37
CA GLU A 25 5.19 -15.07 27.58
C GLU A 25 5.80 -13.71 27.27
N GLU A 26 6.40 -13.58 26.08
CA GLU A 26 6.65 -12.29 25.49
C GLU A 26 5.32 -11.56 25.46
N THR A 27 5.21 -10.55 26.32
CA THR A 27 4.25 -9.47 26.17
C THR A 27 4.47 -8.92 24.76
N ARG A 28 3.65 -9.37 23.81
CA ARG A 28 3.56 -8.77 22.48
C ARG A 28 3.11 -7.34 22.75
N ALA A 29 4.07 -6.43 22.86
CA ALA A 29 3.83 -5.02 23.09
C ALA A 29 2.73 -4.61 22.10
N HIS A 30 1.57 -4.23 22.64
CA HIS A 30 0.41 -3.92 21.82
C HIS A 30 0.75 -2.62 21.08
N ARG A 31 1.34 -2.74 19.88
CA ARG A 31 1.58 -1.60 19.00
C ARG A 31 0.24 -0.86 18.88
N PRO A 32 0.16 0.43 19.21
CA PRO A 32 -1.08 1.17 19.09
C PRO A 32 -1.61 1.01 17.66
N ALA A 33 -2.91 0.81 17.47
CA ALA A 33 -3.50 0.52 16.15
C ALA A 33 -3.19 1.59 15.08
N ALA A 34 -2.82 2.80 15.49
CA ALA A 34 -2.31 3.84 14.59
C ALA A 34 -0.87 3.58 14.11
N ALA A 35 -0.02 2.98 14.95
CA ALA A 35 1.31 2.48 14.59
C ALA A 35 1.27 1.14 13.80
N SER A 36 0.08 0.57 13.61
CA SER A 36 -0.17 -0.54 12.67
C SER A 36 -0.82 -0.08 11.37
N LEU A 37 -1.01 1.23 11.16
CA LEU A 37 -1.38 1.73 9.84
C LEU A 37 -0.15 1.66 8.94
N GLU A 38 -0.32 1.05 7.77
CA GLU A 38 0.72 0.80 6.78
C GLU A 38 1.52 2.08 6.46
N ASP A 39 0.83 3.18 6.16
CA ASP A 39 1.43 4.51 5.89
C ASP A 39 2.33 5.03 7.03
N ALA A 40 2.11 4.62 8.29
CA ALA A 40 2.94 5.02 9.43
C ALA A 40 4.22 4.18 9.56
N SER A 41 4.27 3.02 8.89
CA SER A 41 5.39 2.08 8.98
C SER A 41 6.65 2.57 8.29
N TRP A 42 6.52 3.55 7.38
CA TRP A 42 7.62 4.17 6.66
C TRP A 42 7.78 5.65 7.00
N ALA A 43 7.23 6.08 8.14
CA ALA A 43 7.38 7.45 8.60
C ALA A 43 8.77 7.65 9.21
N ARG A 44 9.40 8.78 8.91
CA ARG A 44 10.66 9.16 9.55
C ARG A 44 10.54 9.22 11.08
N PRO A 45 11.62 8.91 11.82
CA PRO A 45 11.66 9.15 13.24
C PRO A 45 11.27 10.61 13.58
N GLY A 46 10.37 10.77 14.55
CA GLY A 46 9.88 12.08 14.96
C GLY A 46 8.96 12.81 13.97
N ALA A 47 8.40 12.10 12.96
CA ALA A 47 7.36 12.66 12.11
C ALA A 47 6.11 13.06 12.91
N ASP A 48 5.41 14.10 12.46
CA ASP A 48 4.03 14.35 12.90
C ASP A 48 3.11 13.31 12.25
N ILE A 49 2.93 12.19 12.95
CA ILE A 49 2.11 11.06 12.50
C ILE A 49 0.64 11.45 12.30
N VAL A 50 0.13 12.42 13.08
CA VAL A 50 -1.26 12.85 12.95
C VAL A 50 -1.43 13.58 11.62
N SER A 51 -0.57 14.56 11.34
CA SER A 51 -0.57 15.28 10.08
C SER A 51 -0.34 14.33 8.89
N LEU A 52 0.67 13.46 8.97
CA LEU A 52 1.00 12.48 7.92
C LEU A 52 -0.21 11.61 7.51
N LEU A 53 -0.97 11.13 8.50
CA LEU A 53 -2.06 10.17 8.28
C LEU A 53 -3.41 10.83 7.99
N THR A 54 -3.60 12.11 8.33
CA THR A 54 -4.89 12.81 8.19
C THR A 54 -4.86 13.92 7.15
N THR A 55 -3.68 14.24 6.59
CA THR A 55 -3.52 15.21 5.52
C THR A 55 -2.86 14.60 4.28
N SER A 56 -3.08 15.24 3.16
CA SER A 56 -2.54 14.90 1.85
C SER A 56 -2.07 16.20 1.20
N PRO A 57 -0.92 16.23 0.51
CA PRO A 57 -0.53 17.41 -0.26
C PRO A 57 -1.48 17.68 -1.45
N GLY A 58 -2.34 16.71 -1.79
CA GLY A 58 -3.34 16.79 -2.84
C GLY A 58 -2.76 16.64 -4.24
N GLU A 59 -3.51 15.97 -5.11
CA GLU A 59 -3.08 15.64 -6.47
C GLU A 59 -3.15 16.87 -7.38
N CYS A 60 -2.07 17.13 -8.12
CA CYS A 60 -2.03 18.22 -9.11
C CYS A 60 -2.57 17.74 -10.46
N VAL A 61 -3.85 17.38 -10.55
CA VAL A 61 -4.38 16.70 -11.73
C VAL A 61 -5.00 17.68 -12.70
N LYS A 62 -4.47 17.73 -13.93
CA LYS A 62 -5.23 18.26 -15.08
C LYS A 62 -6.35 17.25 -15.38
N ALA A 63 -7.60 17.72 -15.39
CA ALA A 63 -8.74 16.85 -15.68
C ALA A 63 -8.57 16.11 -17.03
N PRO A 64 -8.97 14.83 -17.10
CA PRO A 64 -8.93 14.10 -18.36
C PRO A 64 -9.96 14.62 -19.36
N GLU A 65 -9.63 14.56 -20.64
CA GLU A 65 -10.47 15.01 -21.74
C GLU A 65 -11.11 13.79 -22.43
N GLY A 66 -12.40 13.57 -22.14
CA GLY A 66 -13.17 12.46 -22.73
C GLY A 66 -13.08 11.13 -21.97
N ALA A 67 -13.87 10.15 -22.44
CA ALA A 67 -14.13 8.92 -21.70
C ALA A 67 -12.92 7.97 -21.65
N ASP A 68 -12.22 7.76 -22.77
CA ASP A 68 -11.06 6.87 -22.81
C ASP A 68 -9.90 7.37 -21.95
N GLU A 69 -9.70 8.69 -21.94
CA GLU A 69 -8.67 9.30 -21.13
C GLU A 69 -9.01 9.26 -19.63
N ALA A 70 -10.28 9.49 -19.29
CA ALA A 70 -10.75 9.33 -17.92
C ALA A 70 -10.61 7.88 -17.43
N TYR A 71 -10.91 6.90 -18.29
CA TYR A 71 -10.69 5.49 -18.00
C TYR A 71 -9.22 5.19 -17.72
N ALA A 72 -8.31 5.55 -18.63
CA ALA A 72 -6.87 5.32 -18.45
C ALA A 72 -6.34 6.04 -17.19
N PHE A 73 -6.83 7.25 -16.92
CA PHE A 73 -6.47 8.00 -15.71
C PHE A 73 -6.88 7.25 -14.43
N GLU A 74 -8.12 6.77 -14.33
CA GLU A 74 -8.59 6.06 -13.13
C GLU A 74 -7.92 4.69 -12.95
N VAL A 75 -7.64 3.98 -14.05
CA VAL A 75 -6.84 2.73 -14.00
C VAL A 75 -5.45 3.02 -13.43
N GLY A 76 -4.77 4.04 -13.96
CA GLY A 76 -3.44 4.43 -13.53
C GLY A 76 -3.40 4.91 -12.09
N ARG A 77 -4.38 5.72 -11.68
CA ARG A 77 -4.53 6.24 -10.32
C ARG A 77 -4.77 5.13 -9.30
N ALA A 78 -5.57 4.11 -9.64
CA ALA A 78 -5.77 2.94 -8.79
C ALA A 78 -4.48 2.12 -8.66
N ALA A 79 -3.79 1.87 -9.77
CA ALA A 79 -2.53 1.13 -9.80
C ALA A 79 -1.40 1.83 -9.02
N PHE A 80 -1.32 3.15 -9.11
CA PHE A 80 -0.34 3.98 -8.40
C PHE A 80 -0.42 3.85 -6.87
N ARG A 81 -1.59 3.48 -6.34
CA ARG A 81 -1.91 3.49 -4.89
C ARG A 81 -2.06 2.09 -4.28
N THR A 82 -1.78 1.04 -5.05
CA THR A 82 -1.91 -0.34 -4.56
C THR A 82 -0.53 -1.02 -4.55
N PRO A 83 -0.22 -1.82 -3.52
CA PRO A 83 1.05 -2.54 -3.47
C PRO A 83 1.12 -3.69 -4.46
N PHE A 84 -0.03 -4.11 -5.01
CA PHE A 84 -0.11 -5.21 -5.97
C PHE A 84 0.41 -4.86 -7.37
N LEU A 85 0.78 -3.61 -7.59
CA LEU A 85 1.57 -3.22 -8.76
C LEU A 85 2.97 -3.86 -8.72
N PHE A 86 3.52 -4.05 -7.52
CA PHE A 86 4.87 -4.56 -7.31
C PHE A 86 4.87 -6.05 -6.99
N GLY A 87 6.07 -6.65 -7.03
CA GLY A 87 6.28 -8.01 -6.60
C GLY A 87 7.05 -8.10 -5.28
N GLY A 88 7.39 -9.34 -4.92
CA GLY A 88 8.39 -9.64 -3.90
C GLY A 88 8.18 -8.94 -2.56
N THR A 89 9.25 -8.34 -2.05
CA THR A 89 9.27 -7.72 -0.71
C THR A 89 8.56 -6.37 -0.71
N ALA A 90 8.59 -5.61 -1.79
CA ALA A 90 7.92 -4.31 -1.88
C ALA A 90 6.41 -4.45 -1.66
N ALA A 91 5.77 -5.37 -2.38
CA ALA A 91 4.34 -5.65 -2.22
C ALA A 91 4.00 -6.16 -0.81
N ARG A 92 4.83 -7.06 -0.25
CA ARG A 92 4.62 -7.58 1.13
C ARG A 92 4.83 -6.52 2.21
N ALA A 93 5.68 -5.55 1.96
CA ALA A 93 5.92 -4.41 2.84
C ALA A 93 4.84 -3.33 2.69
N GLY A 94 3.91 -3.49 1.76
CA GLY A 94 2.82 -2.54 1.55
C GLY A 94 3.15 -1.34 0.67
N LEU A 95 4.32 -1.35 0.03
CA LEU A 95 4.77 -0.20 -0.75
C LEU A 95 4.01 -0.11 -2.07
N SER A 96 3.66 1.11 -2.44
CA SER A 96 3.11 1.49 -3.74
C SER A 96 3.88 2.69 -4.29
N CYS A 97 3.63 3.10 -5.54
CA CYS A 97 4.19 4.36 -6.04
C CYS A 97 3.82 5.52 -5.10
N ASN A 98 2.60 5.54 -4.57
CA ASN A 98 2.12 6.56 -3.63
C ASN A 98 2.82 6.55 -2.25
N SER A 99 3.49 5.47 -1.87
CA SER A 99 4.28 5.41 -0.63
C SER A 99 5.49 6.34 -0.70
N CYS A 100 6.17 6.36 -1.85
CA CYS A 100 7.29 7.27 -2.11
C CYS A 100 6.79 8.60 -2.68
N HIS A 101 5.80 8.56 -3.56
CA HIS A 101 5.31 9.72 -4.29
C HIS A 101 3.90 10.13 -3.86
N ARG A 102 3.74 10.71 -2.66
CA ARG A 102 2.42 11.04 -2.08
C ARG A 102 1.62 11.96 -2.98
N ASP A 103 0.51 11.47 -3.52
CA ASP A 103 -0.35 12.17 -4.49
C ASP A 103 0.44 12.67 -5.73
N GLY A 104 1.48 11.93 -6.11
CA GLY A 104 2.38 12.26 -7.21
C GLY A 104 3.50 13.25 -6.87
N ARG A 105 3.60 13.71 -5.62
CA ARG A 105 4.65 14.62 -5.14
C ARG A 105 5.74 13.85 -4.39
N ASP A 106 6.83 14.50 -4.03
CA ASP A 106 7.83 13.93 -3.13
C ASP A 106 7.22 13.59 -1.74
N ASN A 107 7.90 12.71 -0.99
CA ASN A 107 7.50 12.35 0.38
C ASN A 107 8.66 12.59 1.35
N PRO A 108 8.81 13.81 1.91
CA PRO A 108 9.90 14.13 2.84
C PRO A 108 9.84 13.37 4.17
N ASP A 109 8.68 12.79 4.50
CA ASP A 109 8.51 11.96 5.70
C ASP A 109 8.78 10.47 5.43
N PHE A 110 9.06 10.06 4.20
CA PHE A 110 9.42 8.67 3.90
C PHE A 110 10.77 8.31 4.54
N PHE A 111 10.80 7.21 5.26
CA PHE A 111 12.03 6.64 5.80
C PHE A 111 11.84 5.15 6.02
N LEU A 112 12.72 4.35 5.42
CA LEU A 112 12.77 2.92 5.64
C LEU A 112 14.21 2.53 5.97
N GLU A 113 14.40 2.02 7.18
CA GLU A 113 15.74 1.63 7.65
C GLU A 113 16.36 0.59 6.71
N GLY A 114 17.63 0.79 6.37
CA GLY A 114 18.35 -0.02 5.38
C GLY A 114 18.12 0.39 3.91
N LEU A 115 17.19 1.31 3.64
CA LEU A 115 16.92 1.85 2.30
C LEU A 115 16.99 3.37 2.22
N SER A 116 16.81 4.07 3.34
CA SER A 116 16.88 5.52 3.41
C SER A 116 18.16 5.96 4.13
N GLY A 117 18.93 6.86 3.53
CA GLY A 117 20.08 7.51 4.17
C GLY A 117 19.67 8.75 4.97
N ALA A 118 18.58 9.39 4.55
CA ALA A 118 17.91 10.50 5.22
C ALA A 118 16.40 10.44 4.94
N PRO A 119 15.55 11.15 5.72
CA PRO A 119 14.14 11.30 5.37
C PRO A 119 13.95 11.84 3.95
N GLY A 120 12.98 11.27 3.22
CA GLY A 120 12.71 11.60 1.82
C GLY A 120 13.68 10.99 0.82
N THR A 121 14.50 10.02 1.22
CA THR A 121 15.41 9.30 0.33
C THR A 121 15.08 7.81 0.27
N ALA A 122 15.39 7.18 -0.86
CA ALA A 122 15.30 5.74 -1.02
C ALA A 122 16.38 5.23 -1.96
N ASP A 123 16.94 4.08 -1.63
CA ASP A 123 17.80 3.26 -2.48
C ASP A 123 16.92 2.21 -3.19
N VAL A 124 16.59 2.47 -4.46
CA VAL A 124 15.80 1.56 -5.31
C VAL A 124 16.68 0.56 -6.07
N THR A 125 18.00 0.64 -5.88
CA THR A 125 19.01 -0.30 -6.37
C THR A 125 19.38 -1.33 -5.31
N SER A 126 18.58 -1.45 -4.24
CA SER A 126 18.74 -2.50 -3.23
C SER A 126 18.07 -3.81 -3.62
N SER A 127 18.76 -4.91 -3.39
CA SER A 127 18.32 -6.29 -3.59
C SER A 127 17.12 -6.67 -2.72
N MET A 128 16.76 -5.83 -1.74
CA MET A 128 15.51 -5.95 -1.00
C MET A 128 14.30 -5.87 -1.95
N PHE A 129 14.32 -5.00 -2.96
CA PHE A 129 13.20 -4.83 -3.89
C PHE A 129 13.31 -5.75 -5.09
N SER A 130 14.46 -5.77 -5.76
CA SER A 130 14.71 -6.58 -6.93
C SER A 130 16.19 -6.89 -7.10
N LYS A 131 16.49 -8.07 -7.62
CA LYS A 131 17.87 -8.46 -7.97
C LYS A 131 18.32 -7.91 -9.32
N VAL A 132 17.40 -7.34 -10.12
CA VAL A 132 17.71 -6.88 -11.49
C VAL A 132 18.59 -5.64 -11.46
N ARG A 133 18.29 -4.70 -10.55
CA ARG A 133 18.99 -3.42 -10.42
C ARG A 133 19.91 -3.34 -9.21
N GLU A 134 20.19 -4.46 -8.57
CA GLU A 134 21.15 -4.53 -7.46
C GLU A 134 22.54 -4.13 -7.93
N ASP A 135 23.13 -3.12 -7.27
CA ASP A 135 24.50 -2.67 -7.54
C ASP A 135 25.47 -2.91 -6.37
N GLY A 136 24.97 -3.37 -5.22
CA GLY A 136 25.75 -3.67 -4.01
C GLY A 136 26.23 -2.43 -3.25
N VAL A 137 25.71 -1.24 -3.58
CA VAL A 137 26.10 0.04 -2.97
C VAL A 137 24.90 0.68 -2.30
N PHE A 138 25.02 1.01 -1.01
CA PHE A 138 24.00 1.82 -0.35
C PHE A 138 24.08 3.28 -0.83
N ASN A 139 23.24 3.65 -1.80
CA ASN A 139 23.29 4.93 -2.50
C ASN A 139 21.92 5.63 -2.57
N PRO A 140 21.23 5.82 -1.43
CA PRO A 140 19.89 6.38 -1.40
C PRO A 140 19.83 7.77 -2.04
N VAL A 141 18.86 7.97 -2.92
CA VAL A 141 18.64 9.24 -3.62
C VAL A 141 17.38 9.93 -3.13
N ALA A 142 17.31 11.25 -3.29
CA ALA A 142 16.09 12.00 -2.98
C ALA A 142 14.93 11.54 -3.86
N ILE A 143 13.78 11.28 -3.23
CA ILE A 143 12.56 10.90 -3.93
C ILE A 143 12.02 12.13 -4.67
N PRO A 144 11.95 12.11 -6.02
CA PRO A 144 11.51 13.28 -6.77
C PRO A 144 9.99 13.43 -6.74
N THR A 145 9.53 14.66 -6.98
CA THR A 145 8.14 14.88 -7.42
C THR A 145 7.93 14.35 -8.85
N LEU A 146 6.77 13.77 -9.10
CA LEU A 146 6.31 13.37 -10.44
C LEU A 146 5.45 14.45 -11.10
N VAL A 147 5.09 15.52 -10.38
CA VAL A 147 4.42 16.69 -10.96
C VAL A 147 5.29 17.31 -12.03
N ASP A 148 4.70 17.55 -13.21
CA ASP A 148 5.39 18.02 -14.42
C ASP A 148 6.51 17.07 -14.93
N ALA A 149 6.52 15.79 -14.54
CA ALA A 149 7.53 14.83 -14.98
C ALA A 149 7.64 14.77 -16.52
N VAL A 150 6.51 14.86 -17.23
CA VAL A 150 6.47 14.84 -18.70
C VAL A 150 7.17 16.02 -19.38
N ARG A 151 7.56 17.08 -18.64
CA ARG A 151 8.38 18.17 -19.19
C ARG A 151 9.86 17.79 -19.30
N LYS A 152 10.27 16.67 -18.70
CA LYS A 152 11.63 16.15 -18.80
C LYS A 152 11.80 15.41 -20.12
N SER A 153 12.96 15.57 -20.75
CA SER A 153 13.34 14.84 -21.96
C SER A 153 13.99 13.47 -21.66
N SER A 154 14.30 13.20 -20.38
CA SER A 154 14.94 11.98 -19.91
C SER A 154 14.46 11.62 -18.50
N PHE A 155 14.25 10.33 -18.25
CA PHE A 155 13.71 9.80 -17.00
C PHE A 155 14.66 8.77 -16.38
N GLY A 156 14.99 8.93 -15.09
CA GLY A 156 15.99 8.11 -14.40
C GLY A 156 17.40 8.70 -14.48
N THR A 157 18.16 8.59 -13.39
CA THR A 157 19.53 9.14 -13.28
C THR A 157 20.58 8.12 -13.70
N VAL A 158 20.40 6.86 -13.31
CA VAL A 158 21.37 5.77 -13.54
C VAL A 158 21.07 5.03 -14.85
N SER A 159 19.79 4.76 -15.14
CA SER A 159 19.33 4.19 -16.42
C SER A 159 18.32 5.14 -17.06
N PRO A 160 18.76 6.05 -17.95
CA PRO A 160 17.88 7.05 -18.55
C PRO A 160 16.97 6.45 -19.63
N HIS A 161 15.69 6.82 -19.60
CA HIS A 161 14.70 6.47 -20.63
C HIS A 161 14.20 7.73 -21.35
N GLY A 162 13.92 7.62 -22.66
CA GLY A 162 13.39 8.72 -23.48
C GLY A 162 11.86 8.88 -23.44
N ALA A 163 11.15 7.95 -22.80
CA ALA A 163 9.69 7.97 -22.70
C ALA A 163 9.23 7.57 -21.30
N ILE A 164 8.21 8.26 -20.79
CA ILE A 164 7.71 8.04 -19.42
C ILE A 164 7.13 6.63 -19.23
N GLU A 165 6.49 6.07 -20.25
CA GLU A 165 5.96 4.71 -20.20
C GLU A 165 7.08 3.65 -20.08
N ALA A 166 8.20 3.84 -20.79
CA ALA A 166 9.35 2.95 -20.68
C ALA A 166 9.99 3.03 -19.29
N PHE A 167 10.08 4.25 -18.73
CA PHE A 167 10.55 4.45 -17.36
C PHE A 167 9.64 3.77 -16.34
N VAL A 168 8.32 3.97 -16.43
CA VAL A 168 7.34 3.34 -15.52
C VAL A 168 7.41 1.82 -15.61
N ALA A 169 7.47 1.26 -16.82
CA ALA A 169 7.60 -0.18 -17.00
C ALA A 169 8.86 -0.74 -16.31
N SER A 170 9.99 -0.07 -16.51
CA SER A 170 11.28 -0.47 -15.96
C SER A 170 11.31 -0.28 -14.42
N ALA A 171 10.70 0.77 -13.88
CA ALA A 171 10.54 0.91 -12.43
C ALA A 171 9.70 -0.23 -11.83
N VAL A 172 8.54 -0.54 -12.43
CA VAL A 172 7.66 -1.59 -11.92
C VAL A 172 8.32 -2.97 -11.98
N ASP A 173 8.87 -3.35 -13.13
CA ASP A 173 9.46 -4.67 -13.36
C ASP A 173 10.84 -4.80 -12.71
N GLU A 174 11.76 -3.90 -13.04
CA GLU A 174 13.17 -4.08 -12.68
C GLU A 174 13.51 -3.55 -11.29
N GLU A 175 12.91 -2.44 -10.82
CA GLU A 175 13.17 -1.93 -9.46
C GLU A 175 12.35 -2.70 -8.43
N PHE A 176 11.07 -2.99 -8.71
CA PHE A 176 10.15 -3.52 -7.72
C PHE A 176 9.61 -4.94 -8.01
N GLY A 177 10.07 -5.61 -9.09
CA GLY A 177 9.76 -7.01 -9.39
C GLY A 177 8.30 -7.28 -9.75
N GLY A 178 7.57 -6.26 -10.19
CA GLY A 178 6.15 -6.36 -10.56
C GLY A 178 5.95 -6.90 -11.97
N ALA A 179 4.83 -7.56 -12.20
CA ALA A 179 4.43 -8.04 -13.53
C ALA A 179 2.93 -7.79 -13.82
N PRO A 180 2.45 -6.54 -13.70
CA PRO A 180 1.05 -6.21 -14.00
C PRO A 180 0.76 -6.31 -15.51
N PRO A 181 -0.52 -6.36 -15.91
CA PRO A 181 -0.91 -6.28 -17.32
C PRO A 181 -0.35 -5.01 -17.98
N ARG A 182 0.04 -5.09 -19.26
CA ARG A 182 0.65 -3.95 -19.96
C ARG A 182 -0.23 -2.70 -19.95
N ALA A 183 -1.54 -2.88 -20.10
CA ALA A 183 -2.52 -1.80 -20.04
C ALA A 183 -2.48 -1.03 -18.70
N VAL A 184 -2.24 -1.73 -17.58
CA VAL A 184 -2.09 -1.10 -16.25
C VAL A 184 -0.82 -0.23 -16.21
N VAL A 185 0.30 -0.71 -16.77
CA VAL A 185 1.55 0.06 -16.87
C VAL A 185 1.36 1.33 -17.72
N SER A 186 0.75 1.18 -18.90
CA SER A 186 0.44 2.32 -19.78
C SER A 186 -0.51 3.32 -19.10
N ALA A 187 -1.46 2.84 -18.31
CA ALA A 187 -2.37 3.68 -17.55
C ALA A 187 -1.67 4.47 -16.44
N ILE A 188 -0.66 3.90 -15.76
CA ILE A 188 0.17 4.67 -14.80
C ILE A 188 0.88 5.82 -15.49
N ALA A 189 1.44 5.58 -16.69
CA ALA A 189 2.04 6.65 -17.48
C ALA A 189 1.02 7.73 -17.85
N ALA A 190 -0.22 7.37 -18.17
CA ALA A 190 -1.31 8.31 -18.42
C ALA A 190 -1.67 9.13 -17.16
N TYR A 191 -1.77 8.50 -15.99
CA TYR A 191 -2.00 9.17 -14.71
C TYR A 191 -0.87 10.17 -14.39
N VAL A 192 0.39 9.72 -14.44
CA VAL A 192 1.55 10.59 -14.17
C VAL A 192 1.64 11.72 -15.18
N GLY A 193 1.29 11.47 -16.45
CA GLY A 193 1.24 12.48 -17.49
C GLY A 193 0.23 13.60 -17.27
N ARG A 194 -0.75 13.39 -16.38
CA ARG A 194 -1.74 14.41 -15.99
C ARG A 194 -1.35 15.20 -14.75
N LEU A 195 -0.26 14.84 -14.07
CA LEU A 195 0.27 15.60 -12.94
C LEU A 195 0.93 16.90 -13.42
N ASN A 196 0.28 18.03 -13.14
CA ASN A 196 0.62 19.35 -13.67
C ASN A 196 0.52 20.43 -12.59
N SER A 197 1.60 21.18 -12.37
CA SER A 197 1.67 22.17 -11.27
C SER A 197 0.60 23.27 -11.34
N ALA A 198 0.09 23.61 -12.53
CA ALA A 198 -0.95 24.62 -12.70
C ALA A 198 -2.32 24.18 -12.11
N HIS A 199 -2.47 22.89 -11.79
CA HIS A 199 -3.70 22.30 -11.25
C HIS A 199 -3.52 21.80 -9.81
N CYS A 200 -2.44 22.21 -9.13
CA CYS A 200 -2.26 21.86 -7.73
C CYS A 200 -3.30 22.56 -6.84
N PRO A 201 -3.79 21.90 -5.78
CA PRO A 201 -4.58 22.58 -4.76
C PRO A 201 -3.75 23.65 -4.06
N ALA A 202 -4.42 24.71 -3.61
CA ALA A 202 -3.78 25.86 -2.95
C ALA A 202 -3.21 25.53 -1.55
N SER A 203 -3.68 24.47 -0.92
CA SER A 203 -3.24 24.01 0.39
C SER A 203 -3.40 22.49 0.54
N PRO A 204 -2.69 21.87 1.51
CA PRO A 204 -2.90 20.47 1.84
C PRO A 204 -4.36 20.15 2.13
N GLU A 205 -4.82 19.03 1.60
CA GLU A 205 -6.19 18.55 1.73
C GLU A 205 -6.32 17.59 2.92
N LYS A 206 -7.52 17.50 3.49
CA LYS A 206 -7.81 16.50 4.52
C LYS A 206 -8.01 15.13 3.87
N ARG A 207 -7.35 14.10 4.40
CA ARG A 207 -7.71 12.72 4.12
C ARG A 207 -9.00 12.40 4.86
N THR A 208 -10.02 11.99 4.11
CA THR A 208 -11.33 11.68 4.66
C THR A 208 -11.74 10.27 4.30
N LEU A 209 -12.57 9.66 5.14
CA LEU A 209 -13.24 8.41 4.84
C LEU A 209 -14.00 8.49 3.50
N GLY A 210 -14.65 9.62 3.23
CA GLY A 210 -15.37 9.84 1.97
C GLY A 210 -14.47 9.71 0.74
N ARG A 211 -13.32 10.39 0.74
CA ARG A 211 -12.36 10.33 -0.38
C ARG A 211 -11.73 8.95 -0.54
N ALA A 212 -11.39 8.28 0.56
CA ALA A 212 -10.86 6.92 0.51
C ALA A 212 -11.88 5.90 -0.05
N MET A 213 -13.17 6.04 0.30
CA MET A 213 -14.22 5.20 -0.30
C MET A 213 -14.49 5.57 -1.76
N LEU A 214 -14.36 6.85 -2.13
CA LEU A 214 -14.47 7.29 -3.52
C LEU A 214 -13.38 6.66 -4.40
N ASP A 215 -12.15 6.54 -3.89
CA ASP A 215 -11.07 5.84 -4.61
C ASP A 215 -11.42 4.37 -4.88
N VAL A 216 -12.04 3.68 -3.90
CA VAL A 216 -12.55 2.31 -4.10
C VAL A 216 -13.63 2.28 -5.18
N ARG A 217 -14.58 3.23 -5.13
CA ARG A 217 -15.65 3.34 -6.13
C ARG A 217 -15.10 3.53 -7.54
N HIS A 218 -14.12 4.41 -7.71
CA HIS A 218 -13.48 4.66 -9.00
C HIS A 218 -12.79 3.40 -9.54
N ALA A 219 -12.10 2.63 -8.69
CA ALA A 219 -11.51 1.36 -9.10
C ALA A 219 -12.58 0.34 -9.55
N LEU A 220 -13.74 0.27 -8.87
CA LEU A 220 -14.84 -0.61 -9.28
C LEU A 220 -15.46 -0.20 -10.62
N LEU A 221 -15.69 1.10 -10.84
CA LEU A 221 -16.22 1.61 -12.12
C LEU A 221 -15.23 1.44 -13.27
N ALA A 222 -13.93 1.63 -13.00
CA ALA A 222 -12.89 1.33 -13.97
C ALA A 222 -12.84 -0.17 -14.28
N ALA A 223 -13.04 -1.06 -13.30
CA ALA A 223 -13.10 -2.50 -13.53
C ALA A 223 -14.29 -2.89 -14.42
N GLU A 224 -15.47 -2.30 -14.20
CA GLU A 224 -16.62 -2.48 -15.07
C GLU A 224 -16.32 -2.04 -16.51
N THR A 225 -15.71 -0.87 -16.67
CA THR A 225 -15.31 -0.34 -17.99
C THR A 225 -14.28 -1.26 -18.68
N ALA A 226 -13.33 -1.80 -17.92
CA ALA A 226 -12.35 -2.76 -18.41
C ALA A 226 -13.03 -4.04 -18.93
N LEU A 227 -14.01 -4.59 -18.21
CA LEU A 227 -14.79 -5.75 -18.67
C LEU A 227 -15.56 -5.44 -19.96
N GLN A 228 -16.20 -4.28 -20.05
CA GLN A 228 -16.90 -3.85 -21.27
C GLN A 228 -15.97 -3.70 -22.48
N LYS A 229 -14.70 -3.35 -22.24
CA LYS A 229 -13.64 -3.28 -23.27
C LYS A 229 -12.99 -4.64 -23.56
N GLY A 230 -13.36 -5.72 -22.86
CA GLY A 230 -12.73 -7.04 -23.00
C GLY A 230 -11.36 -7.16 -22.33
N GLU A 231 -11.00 -6.24 -21.43
CA GLU A 231 -9.72 -6.17 -20.72
C GLU A 231 -9.78 -6.91 -19.37
N ALA A 232 -10.01 -8.22 -19.41
CA ALA A 232 -10.25 -9.03 -18.21
C ALA A 232 -9.12 -8.96 -17.16
N GLU A 233 -7.85 -8.94 -17.60
CA GLU A 233 -6.70 -8.83 -16.68
C GLU A 233 -6.65 -7.47 -15.98
N THR A 234 -6.95 -6.39 -16.69
CA THR A 234 -7.05 -5.03 -16.12
C THR A 234 -8.19 -4.96 -15.11
N ALA A 235 -9.35 -5.54 -15.45
CA ALA A 235 -10.49 -5.61 -14.54
C ALA A 235 -10.14 -6.37 -13.25
N ASP A 236 -9.49 -7.53 -13.37
CA ASP A 236 -9.07 -8.31 -12.20
C ASP A 236 -8.12 -7.53 -11.29
N PHE A 237 -7.13 -6.85 -11.88
CA PHE A 237 -6.19 -5.99 -11.15
C PHE A 237 -6.93 -4.88 -10.38
N LEU A 238 -7.90 -4.21 -11.02
CA LEU A 238 -8.67 -3.14 -10.39
C LEU A 238 -9.57 -3.63 -9.26
N LEU A 239 -10.15 -4.82 -9.39
CA LEU A 239 -10.95 -5.44 -8.33
C LEU A 239 -10.08 -5.83 -7.13
N VAL A 240 -8.83 -6.25 -7.36
CA VAL A 240 -7.82 -6.44 -6.30
C VAL A 240 -7.47 -5.12 -5.64
N ALA A 241 -7.20 -4.07 -6.41
CA ALA A 241 -6.91 -2.73 -5.90
C ALA A 241 -8.07 -2.12 -5.09
N ALA A 242 -9.32 -2.40 -5.49
CA ALA A 242 -10.50 -1.99 -4.73
C ALA A 242 -10.56 -2.68 -3.35
N ARG A 243 -10.28 -3.99 -3.28
CA ARG A 243 -10.24 -4.74 -2.01
C ARG A 243 -9.12 -4.28 -1.09
N ASP A 244 -7.97 -3.94 -1.65
CA ASP A 244 -6.85 -3.30 -0.95
C ASP A 244 -7.26 -1.95 -0.34
N GLY A 245 -7.90 -1.08 -1.13
CA GLY A 245 -8.48 0.17 -0.66
C GLY A 245 -9.45 -0.04 0.52
N LEU A 246 -10.34 -1.03 0.44
CA LEU A 246 -11.23 -1.40 1.54
C LEU A 246 -10.47 -1.86 2.78
N GLY A 247 -9.38 -2.61 2.62
CA GLY A 247 -8.49 -3.02 3.70
C GLY A 247 -7.89 -1.81 4.44
N ARG A 248 -7.43 -0.80 3.70
CA ARG A 248 -6.94 0.46 4.27
C ARG A 248 -8.03 1.26 5.00
N VAL A 249 -9.26 1.28 4.47
CA VAL A 249 -10.39 1.90 5.19
C VAL A 249 -10.71 1.13 6.47
N HIS A 250 -10.72 -0.20 6.41
CA HIS A 250 -10.98 -1.08 7.55
C HIS A 250 -9.95 -0.88 8.68
N ALA A 251 -8.66 -0.79 8.34
CA ALA A 251 -7.59 -0.55 9.32
C ALA A 251 -7.77 0.77 10.10
N ARG A 252 -8.47 1.75 9.51
CA ARG A 252 -8.76 3.05 10.12
C ARG A 252 -10.05 3.06 10.98
N MET A 253 -10.63 1.90 11.27
CA MET A 253 -11.83 1.75 12.11
C MET A 253 -11.53 1.04 13.43
N PRO A 254 -11.08 1.77 14.47
CA PRO A 254 -10.60 1.16 15.70
C PRO A 254 -11.73 0.72 16.64
N GLY A 255 -11.48 -0.36 17.38
CA GLY A 255 -12.26 -0.75 18.57
C GLY A 255 -13.61 -1.41 18.33
N GLU A 256 -14.20 -2.00 19.36
CA GLU A 256 -15.45 -2.78 19.28
C GLU A 256 -16.68 -1.96 18.81
N LYS A 257 -16.66 -0.64 19.01
CA LYS A 257 -17.77 0.25 18.66
C LYS A 257 -17.99 0.43 17.16
N LEU A 258 -17.04 0.00 16.32
CA LEU A 258 -17.11 0.09 14.85
C LEU A 258 -17.22 -1.30 14.17
N ARG A 259 -17.74 -2.30 14.90
CA ARG A 259 -17.83 -3.69 14.40
C ARG A 259 -18.78 -3.82 13.20
N GLU A 260 -19.89 -3.09 13.21
CA GLU A 260 -20.87 -3.11 12.12
C GLU A 260 -20.26 -2.57 10.82
N GLU A 261 -19.55 -1.45 10.91
CA GLU A 261 -18.88 -0.80 9.79
C GLU A 261 -17.76 -1.69 9.23
N ARG A 262 -16.94 -2.32 10.09
CA ARG A 262 -15.94 -3.30 9.66
C ARG A 262 -16.57 -4.52 9.00
N ALA A 263 -17.70 -5.01 9.52
CA ALA A 263 -18.44 -6.12 8.92
C ALA A 263 -18.99 -5.74 7.54
N ALA A 264 -19.46 -4.51 7.34
CA ALA A 264 -19.89 -4.01 6.03
C ALA A 264 -18.74 -3.98 5.02
N LEU A 265 -17.56 -3.47 5.40
CA LEU A 265 -16.37 -3.50 4.54
C LEU A 265 -15.92 -4.93 4.21
N THR A 266 -16.01 -5.84 5.19
CA THR A 266 -15.66 -7.26 5.00
C THR A 266 -16.61 -7.95 4.02
N ARG A 267 -17.93 -7.72 4.16
CA ARG A 267 -18.93 -8.24 3.22
C ARG A 267 -18.72 -7.72 1.81
N LEU A 268 -18.49 -6.41 1.65
CA LEU A 268 -18.18 -5.83 0.34
C LEU A 268 -16.90 -6.42 -0.27
N SER A 269 -15.83 -6.57 0.52
CA SER A 269 -14.59 -7.22 0.04
C SER A 269 -14.83 -8.67 -0.40
N ALA A 270 -15.68 -9.40 0.32
CA ALA A 270 -16.10 -10.75 -0.07
C ALA A 270 -16.96 -10.75 -1.35
N ALA A 271 -17.86 -9.79 -1.51
CA ALA A 271 -18.68 -9.61 -2.72
C ALA A 271 -17.80 -9.32 -3.95
N ILE A 272 -16.81 -8.43 -3.83
CA ILE A 272 -15.81 -8.20 -4.89
C ILE A 272 -15.06 -9.50 -5.19
N GLY A 273 -14.67 -10.25 -4.16
CA GLY A 273 -13.99 -11.54 -4.32
C GLY A 273 -14.84 -12.62 -5.01
N ALA A 274 -16.15 -12.61 -4.82
CA ALA A 274 -17.08 -13.49 -5.53
C ALA A 274 -17.27 -13.03 -6.98
N PHE A 275 -17.52 -11.73 -7.19
CA PHE A 275 -17.64 -11.12 -8.52
C PHE A 275 -16.42 -11.44 -9.40
N ARG A 276 -15.20 -11.35 -8.86
CA ARG A 276 -13.96 -11.69 -9.58
C ARG A 276 -13.93 -13.12 -10.15
N LYS A 277 -14.56 -14.10 -9.47
CA LYS A 277 -14.56 -15.49 -9.93
C LYS A 277 -15.43 -15.70 -11.16
N ASP A 278 -16.48 -14.90 -11.28
CA ASP A 278 -17.55 -15.06 -12.29
C ASP A 278 -17.70 -13.78 -13.14
N ALA A 279 -16.64 -12.97 -13.26
CA ALA A 279 -16.70 -11.59 -13.76
C ALA A 279 -17.26 -11.44 -15.18
N GLU A 280 -17.18 -12.49 -16.00
CA GLU A 280 -17.75 -12.51 -17.36
C GLU A 280 -19.29 -12.51 -17.37
N THR A 281 -19.91 -13.01 -16.30
CA THR A 281 -21.37 -13.21 -16.20
C THR A 281 -22.00 -12.46 -15.03
N ALA A 282 -21.18 -11.95 -14.11
CA ALA A 282 -21.63 -11.27 -12.92
C ALA A 282 -22.16 -9.85 -13.23
N ASP A 283 -23.18 -9.46 -12.48
CA ASP A 283 -23.80 -8.14 -12.61
C ASP A 283 -22.95 -7.06 -11.91
N ALA A 284 -22.26 -6.24 -12.70
CA ALA A 284 -21.44 -5.14 -12.19
C ALA A 284 -22.29 -4.08 -11.46
N ALA A 285 -23.53 -3.85 -11.89
CA ALA A 285 -24.41 -2.89 -11.25
C ALA A 285 -24.77 -3.33 -9.83
N ALA A 286 -25.02 -4.63 -9.63
CA ALA A 286 -25.26 -5.20 -8.30
C ALA A 286 -24.05 -5.02 -7.36
N LEU A 287 -22.82 -5.11 -7.88
CA LEU A 287 -21.61 -4.85 -7.09
C LEU A 287 -21.50 -3.37 -6.67
N ILE A 288 -21.85 -2.45 -7.56
CA ILE A 288 -21.89 -1.01 -7.25
C ILE A 288 -22.98 -0.72 -6.20
N ASP A 289 -24.15 -1.35 -6.28
CA ASP A 289 -25.20 -1.20 -5.27
C ASP A 289 -24.75 -1.70 -3.88
N GLU A 290 -24.04 -2.82 -3.82
CA GLU A 290 -23.44 -3.33 -2.58
C GLU A 290 -22.40 -2.34 -2.03
N PHE A 291 -21.59 -1.74 -2.91
CA PHE A 291 -20.67 -0.67 -2.52
C PHE A 291 -21.41 0.52 -1.90
N GLU A 292 -22.48 1.00 -2.53
CA GLU A 292 -23.25 2.16 -2.04
C GLU A 292 -23.93 1.84 -0.70
N ALA A 293 -24.40 0.60 -0.50
CA ALA A 293 -24.94 0.13 0.77
C ALA A 293 -23.88 0.14 1.88
N ALA A 294 -22.70 -0.42 1.61
CA ALA A 294 -21.59 -0.42 2.57
C ALA A 294 -21.10 1.00 2.87
N PHE A 295 -21.00 1.87 1.85
CA PHE A 295 -20.62 3.27 2.00
C PHE A 295 -21.58 4.01 2.93
N ARG A 296 -22.90 3.85 2.78
CA ARG A 296 -23.89 4.47 3.67
C ARG A 296 -23.71 4.06 5.13
N VAL A 297 -23.42 2.79 5.41
CA VAL A 297 -23.17 2.29 6.78
C VAL A 297 -21.91 2.95 7.35
N VAL A 298 -20.81 2.85 6.61
CA VAL A 298 -19.48 3.31 7.01
C VAL A 298 -19.42 4.84 7.17
N HIS A 299 -20.10 5.60 6.30
CA HIS A 299 -20.10 7.06 6.31
C HIS A 299 -20.77 7.67 7.55
N ARG A 300 -21.72 6.95 8.17
CA ARG A 300 -22.35 7.38 9.44
C ARG A 300 -21.33 7.46 10.57
N ALA A 301 -20.28 6.64 10.52
CA ALA A 301 -19.23 6.60 11.51
C ALA A 301 -18.01 7.49 11.22
N ARG A 302 -18.02 8.28 10.13
CA ARG A 302 -16.84 9.05 9.67
C ARG A 302 -16.11 9.80 10.80
N ARG A 303 -16.86 10.45 11.71
CA ARG A 303 -16.34 11.23 12.84
C ARG A 303 -15.69 10.41 13.96
N LYS A 304 -15.76 9.08 13.90
CA LYS A 304 -15.24 8.14 14.90
C LYS A 304 -14.03 7.36 14.38
N THR A 305 -13.61 7.61 13.14
CA THR A 305 -12.55 6.86 12.46
C THR A 305 -11.20 7.54 12.65
N LEU A 306 -10.11 6.83 12.33
CA LEU A 306 -8.75 7.41 12.35
C LEU A 306 -8.49 8.43 11.23
N TYR A 307 -9.49 8.73 10.38
CA TYR A 307 -9.44 9.89 9.50
C TYR A 307 -9.63 11.21 10.23
N GLU A 308 -10.20 11.20 11.45
CA GLU A 308 -10.35 12.39 12.28
C GLU A 308 -9.09 12.60 13.15
N PRO A 309 -8.39 13.74 13.04
CA PRO A 309 -7.17 14.01 13.79
C PRO A 309 -7.31 13.78 15.30
N SER A 310 -8.39 14.30 15.90
CA SER A 310 -8.61 14.13 17.35
C SER A 310 -8.82 12.67 17.77
N VAL A 311 -9.38 11.82 16.90
CA VAL A 311 -9.54 10.38 17.20
C VAL A 311 -8.19 9.68 17.12
N LEU A 312 -7.39 10.04 16.10
CA LEU A 312 -6.05 9.51 15.91
C LEU A 312 -5.10 9.91 17.06
N GLU A 313 -5.09 11.18 17.45
CA GLU A 313 -4.34 11.72 18.60
C GLU A 313 -4.64 10.92 19.87
N ARG A 314 -5.92 10.82 20.25
CA ARG A 314 -6.32 10.05 21.44
C ARG A 314 -5.89 8.58 21.36
N ARG A 315 -5.89 7.98 20.16
CA ARG A 315 -5.48 6.58 19.97
C ARG A 315 -3.97 6.40 20.11
N LEU A 316 -3.18 7.39 19.68
CA LEU A 316 -1.73 7.43 19.83
C LEU A 316 -1.31 7.72 21.27
N GLU A 317 -2.04 8.57 21.98
CA GLU A 317 -1.80 8.89 23.40
C GLU A 317 -2.19 7.74 24.32
N GLY A 318 -3.38 7.17 24.14
CA GLY A 318 -3.86 6.03 24.95
C GLY A 318 -3.18 4.69 24.65
N GLY A 319 -2.13 4.68 23.83
CA GLY A 319 -1.27 3.53 23.58
C GLY A 319 0.20 3.75 23.98
N ARG A 320 0.51 4.88 24.62
CA ARG A 320 1.77 5.10 25.36
C ARG A 320 1.57 4.72 26.82
#